data_AF-A0A640YBV9-F1
#
_entry.id   AF-A0A640YBV9-F1
#
_cell.length_a   1.000
_cell.length_b   1.000
_cell.length_c   1.000
_cell.angle_alpha   90.00
_cell.angle_beta   90.00
_cell.angle_gamma   90.00
#
_symmetry.space_group_name_H-M   'P 1'
#
loop_
_entity.id
_entity.type
_entity.pdbx_description
1 polymer ?
#
loop_
_entity_poly.entity_id
_entity_poly.type
_entity_poly.pdbx_seq_one_letter_code
_entity_poly.pdbx_strand_id
1 'polypeptide(L)'
;MSAGSGRGHGLSERGGKPVGRRVRLPRGAEPPIAVFINGTEQLEGTDYELADDLIVFREPIFKEDLRELGAVRKIVLGLGLVGSYQRHEVVDVEYRIEGRARLASDLDVIAD
;
A
#
# COMPACT_ATOMS: atom_id res chain seq x y z
N MET A 1 24.25 -2.34 1.31
CA MET A 1 23.33 -2.15 2.45
C MET A 1 21.98 -1.84 1.84
N SER A 2 21.01 -2.76 1.90
CA SER A 2 19.66 -2.46 1.40
C SER A 2 19.02 -1.55 2.43
N ALA A 3 18.80 -0.28 2.08
CA ALA A 3 17.96 0.57 2.90
C ALA A 3 16.60 -0.13 3.02
N GLY A 4 16.10 -0.30 4.25
CA GLY A 4 14.74 -0.78 4.45
C GLY A 4 13.79 0.11 3.66
N SER A 5 12.80 -0.49 2.99
CA SER A 5 11.78 0.25 2.24
C SER A 5 11.13 1.28 3.17
N GLY A 6 11.25 2.57 2.87
CA GLY A 6 10.68 3.69 3.65
C GLY A 6 9.15 3.73 3.69
N ARG A 7 8.48 2.60 3.42
CA ARG A 7 7.04 2.41 3.23
C ARG A 7 6.40 1.63 4.39
N GLY A 8 7.11 1.50 5.50
CA GLY A 8 6.77 0.62 6.61
C GLY A 8 6.95 -0.85 6.25
N HIS A 9 7.45 -1.65 7.20
CA HIS A 9 7.51 -3.09 7.01
C HIS A 9 6.10 -3.67 7.23
N GLY A 10 5.50 -4.21 6.17
CA GLY A 10 4.53 -5.28 6.37
C GLY A 10 5.19 -6.44 7.15
N LEU A 11 4.42 -7.41 7.60
CA LEU A 11 4.93 -8.53 8.41
C LEU A 11 6.08 -9.34 7.74
N SER A 12 6.38 -9.11 6.45
CA SER A 12 7.62 -9.53 5.80
C SER A 12 8.22 -8.50 4.82
N GLU A 13 9.55 -8.56 4.67
CA GLU A 13 10.31 -7.79 3.66
C GLU A 13 10.32 -8.45 2.28
N ARG A 14 9.88 -9.71 2.16
CA ARG A 14 9.93 -10.51 0.93
C ARG A 14 8.59 -11.14 0.62
N GLY A 15 8.35 -11.43 -0.66
CA GLY A 15 7.06 -11.91 -1.17
C GLY A 15 6.11 -10.77 -1.49
N GLY A 16 4.87 -11.10 -1.83
CA GLY A 16 3.88 -10.15 -2.34
C GLY A 16 4.05 -9.94 -3.83
N LYS A 17 2.95 -9.59 -4.49
CA LYS A 17 2.89 -9.31 -5.91
C LYS A 17 2.71 -7.81 -6.14
N PRO A 18 3.47 -7.19 -7.05
CA PRO A 18 3.19 -5.83 -7.46
C PRO A 18 1.81 -5.79 -8.14
N VAL A 19 0.92 -4.93 -7.64
CA VAL A 19 -0.45 -4.82 -8.16
C VAL A 19 -0.70 -3.55 -8.98
N GLY A 20 0.20 -2.57 -8.91
CA GLY A 20 0.12 -1.33 -9.68
C GLY A 20 0.80 -0.16 -8.98
N ARG A 21 0.81 1.02 -9.61
CA ARG A 21 1.46 2.23 -9.09
C ARG A 21 0.53 3.41 -8.84
N ARG A 22 -0.78 3.27 -9.11
CA ARG A 22 -1.70 4.41 -9.10
C ARG A 22 -2.82 4.17 -8.12
N VAL A 23 -3.16 5.20 -7.35
CA VAL A 23 -4.33 5.22 -6.46
C VAL A 23 -5.14 6.47 -6.79
N ARG A 24 -6.47 6.35 -6.80
CA ARG A 24 -7.34 7.51 -7.03
C ARG A 24 -7.60 8.25 -5.73
N LEU A 25 -7.43 9.57 -5.76
CA LEU A 25 -7.82 10.44 -4.67
C LEU A 25 -9.33 10.39 -4.47
N PRO A 26 -9.80 10.48 -3.21
CA PRO A 26 -11.21 10.69 -2.93
C PRO A 26 -11.74 11.92 -3.67
N ARG A 27 -12.97 11.82 -4.20
CA ARG A 27 -13.57 12.91 -4.98
C ARG A 27 -13.72 14.17 -4.12
N GLY A 28 -13.22 15.29 -4.62
CA GLY A 28 -13.25 16.57 -3.91
C GLY A 28 -12.18 16.69 -2.82
N ALA A 29 -11.16 15.83 -2.83
CA ALA A 29 -10.02 15.96 -1.93
C ALA A 29 -9.28 17.28 -2.17
N GLU A 30 -9.14 18.05 -1.10
CA GLU A 30 -8.42 19.32 -1.07
C GLU A 30 -7.13 19.19 -0.25
N PRO A 31 -6.08 19.97 -0.58
CA PRO A 31 -4.86 20.04 0.20
C PRO A 31 -5.08 20.51 1.66
N PRO A 32 -4.17 20.14 2.58
CA PRO A 32 -3.00 19.29 2.37
C PRO A 32 -3.40 17.83 2.13
N ILE A 33 -2.65 17.15 1.26
CA ILE A 33 -2.79 15.72 0.99
C ILE A 33 -1.58 15.03 1.61
N ALA A 34 -1.81 14.11 2.55
CA ALA A 34 -0.76 13.29 3.13
C ALA A 34 -1.03 11.83 2.79
N VAL A 35 -0.01 11.13 2.31
CA VAL A 35 -0.11 9.74 1.85
C VAL A 35 0.71 8.87 2.78
N PHE A 36 0.12 7.78 3.23
CA PHE A 36 0.75 6.82 4.14
C PHE A 36 0.74 5.45 3.51
N ILE A 37 1.84 4.72 3.68
CA ILE A 37 1.90 3.30 3.37
C ILE A 37 2.21 2.55 4.67
N ASN A 38 1.32 1.64 5.05
CA ASN A 38 1.41 0.90 6.31
C ASN A 38 1.66 1.84 7.53
N GLY A 39 0.98 3.00 7.54
CA GLY A 39 1.14 4.03 8.58
C GLY A 39 2.44 4.84 8.53
N THR A 40 3.32 4.61 7.56
CA THR A 40 4.52 5.43 7.33
C THR A 40 4.22 6.51 6.31
N GLU A 41 4.38 7.77 6.69
CA GLU A 41 4.19 8.92 5.80
C GLU A 41 5.17 8.83 4.62
N GLN A 42 4.64 9.07 3.43
CA GLN A 42 5.38 9.11 2.17
C GLN A 42 5.58 10.57 1.75
N LEU A 43 6.73 10.87 1.15
CA LEU A 43 7.09 12.22 0.76
C LEU A 43 6.70 12.51 -0.69
N GLU A 44 5.87 13.54 -0.91
CA GLU A 44 5.56 14.04 -2.25
C GLU A 44 6.84 14.51 -2.97
N GLY A 45 6.97 14.19 -4.26
CA GLY A 45 8.17 14.47 -5.05
C GLY A 45 9.36 13.56 -4.74
N THR A 46 9.24 12.64 -3.77
CA THR A 46 10.25 11.61 -3.48
C THR A 46 9.71 10.20 -3.66
N ASP A 47 8.57 9.89 -3.05
CA ASP A 47 7.98 8.54 -3.04
C ASP A 47 6.78 8.44 -3.99
N TYR A 48 6.10 9.56 -4.21
CA TYR A 48 4.96 9.69 -5.13
C TYR A 48 4.86 11.10 -5.70
N GLU A 49 4.03 11.25 -6.73
CA GLU A 49 3.63 12.53 -7.31
C GLU A 49 2.11 12.59 -7.44
N LEU A 50 1.53 13.78 -7.25
CA LEU A 50 0.12 14.03 -7.53
C LEU A 50 -0.06 14.41 -9.00
N ALA A 51 -0.90 13.66 -9.71
CA ALA A 51 -1.24 13.90 -11.11
C ALA A 51 -2.76 13.90 -11.26
N ASP A 52 -3.34 15.08 -11.46
CA ASP A 52 -4.80 15.30 -11.47
C ASP A 52 -5.48 14.78 -10.19
N ASP A 53 -6.29 13.72 -10.30
CA ASP A 53 -6.96 13.05 -9.18
C ASP A 53 -6.28 11.73 -8.77
N LEU A 54 -5.00 11.58 -9.12
CA LEU A 54 -4.24 10.35 -8.89
C LEU A 54 -2.98 10.61 -8.06
N ILE A 55 -2.70 9.66 -7.17
CA ILE A 55 -1.41 9.49 -6.52
C ILE A 55 -0.64 8.48 -7.36
N VAL A 56 0.52 8.87 -7.89
CA VAL A 56 1.38 8.02 -8.70
C VAL A 56 2.66 7.71 -7.93
N PHE A 57 2.80 6.47 -7.49
CA PHE A 57 3.97 6.01 -6.74
C PHE A 57 5.15 5.71 -7.66
N ARG A 58 6.37 6.02 -7.18
CA ARG A 58 7.60 5.67 -7.90
C ARG A 58 7.87 4.16 -7.89
N GLU A 59 7.59 3.52 -6.76
CA GLU A 59 7.67 2.07 -6.60
C GLU A 59 6.27 1.43 -6.68
N PRO A 60 6.14 0.22 -7.23
CA PRO A 60 4.86 -0.49 -7.26
C PRO A 60 4.38 -0.82 -5.85
N ILE A 61 3.05 -0.77 -5.66
CA ILE A 61 2.40 -1.24 -4.45
C ILE A 61 2.35 -2.76 -4.47
N PHE A 62 2.73 -3.39 -3.36
CA PHE A 62 2.70 -4.85 -3.19
C PHE A 62 1.49 -5.28 -2.39
N LYS A 63 0.76 -6.29 -2.87
CA LYS A 63 -0.27 -6.98 -2.08
C LYS A 63 0.12 -8.45 -1.92
N GLU A 64 -0.34 -9.07 -0.83
CA GLU A 64 -0.08 -10.49 -0.60
C GLU A 64 -0.63 -11.34 -1.76
N ASP A 65 0.19 -12.26 -2.28
CA ASP A 65 -0.26 -13.24 -3.27
C ASP A 65 -0.64 -14.56 -2.58
N LEU A 66 -1.93 -14.68 -2.28
CA LEU A 66 -2.52 -15.91 -1.75
C LEU A 66 -2.90 -16.91 -2.87
N ARG A 67 -2.85 -16.52 -4.14
CA ARG A 67 -3.28 -17.38 -5.26
C ARG A 67 -2.23 -18.44 -5.57
N GLU A 68 -0.95 -18.14 -5.36
CA GLU A 68 0.15 -19.09 -5.46
C GLU A 68 0.36 -19.96 -4.21
N LEU A 69 -0.60 -19.98 -3.28
CA LEU A 69 -0.58 -20.91 -2.15
C LEU A 69 -0.60 -22.36 -2.65
N GLY A 70 0.57 -22.99 -2.77
CA GLY A 70 0.70 -24.42 -3.01
C GLY A 70 -0.06 -25.22 -1.94
N ALA A 71 -0.62 -26.37 -2.33
CA ALA A 71 -1.46 -27.20 -1.46
C ALA A 71 -0.80 -27.50 -0.09
N VAL A 72 0.53 -27.66 -0.07
CA VAL A 72 1.32 -27.87 1.15
C VAL A 72 1.25 -26.68 2.11
N ARG A 73 1.38 -25.43 1.62
CA ARG A 73 1.30 -24.22 2.47
C ARG A 73 -0.11 -24.03 3.03
N LYS A 74 -1.16 -24.40 2.27
CA LYS A 74 -2.56 -24.39 2.75
C LYS A 74 -2.77 -25.39 3.89
N ILE A 75 -2.20 -26.59 3.79
CA ILE A 75 -2.27 -27.61 4.85
C ILE A 75 -1.54 -27.12 6.11
N VAL A 76 -0.32 -26.60 5.97
CA VAL A 76 0.47 -26.09 7.12
C VAL A 76 -0.23 -24.92 7.82
N LEU A 77 -0.81 -23.99 7.06
CA LEU A 77 -1.56 -22.86 7.60
C LEU A 77 -2.85 -23.33 8.28
N GLY A 78 -3.58 -24.27 7.67
CA GLY A 78 -4.79 -24.88 8.25
C GLY A 78 -4.53 -25.70 9.52
N LEU A 79 -3.33 -26.23 9.70
CA LEU A 79 -2.90 -26.92 10.91
C LEU A 79 -2.32 -25.96 11.98
N GLY A 80 -2.22 -24.66 11.69
CA GLY A 80 -1.63 -23.67 12.61
C GLY A 80 -0.11 -23.81 12.80
N LEU A 81 0.59 -24.50 11.88
CA LEU A 81 1.97 -24.94 12.08
C LEU A 81 3.04 -23.94 11.63
N VAL A 82 2.74 -23.01 10.69
CA VAL A 82 3.65 -21.90 10.28
C VAL A 82 2.85 -20.72 9.72
N GLY A 83 3.18 -19.50 10.15
CA GLY A 83 2.67 -18.24 9.56
C GLY A 83 3.78 -17.44 8.88
N SER A 84 3.97 -17.62 7.57
CA SER A 84 4.81 -16.72 6.77
C SER A 84 3.90 -15.73 6.02
N TYR A 85 3.59 -14.58 6.59
CA TYR A 85 2.85 -13.54 5.86
C TYR A 85 3.74 -12.91 4.81
N GLN A 86 3.20 -12.62 3.62
CA GLN A 86 3.96 -11.91 2.57
C GLN A 86 3.83 -10.38 2.72
N ARG A 87 4.61 -9.63 1.94
CA ARG A 87 4.48 -8.18 1.86
C ARG A 87 3.06 -7.81 1.40
N HIS A 88 2.42 -6.96 2.19
CA HIS A 88 1.12 -6.39 1.89
C HIS A 88 1.17 -4.91 2.30
N GLU A 89 0.94 -4.03 1.34
CA GLU A 89 0.98 -2.59 1.54
C GLU A 89 -0.44 -2.02 1.48
N VAL A 90 -0.79 -1.29 2.53
CA VAL A 90 -2.06 -0.55 2.66
C VAL A 90 -1.76 0.91 2.40
N VAL A 91 -2.55 1.54 1.53
CA VAL A 91 -2.42 2.96 1.19
C VAL A 91 -3.53 3.73 1.86
N ASP A 92 -3.16 4.64 2.75
CA ASP A 92 -4.08 5.56 3.42
C ASP A 92 -3.79 7.00 2.97
N VAL A 93 -4.83 7.82 2.87
CA VAL A 93 -4.72 9.21 2.43
C VAL A 93 -5.50 10.13 3.35
N GLU A 94 -4.79 11.07 3.98
CA GLU A 94 -5.40 12.19 4.68
C GLU A 94 -5.55 13.37 3.72
N TYR A 95 -6.71 14.03 3.77
CA TYR A 95 -7.08 15.14 2.90
C TYR A 95 -8.14 16.03 3.56
N ARG A 96 -8.53 17.12 2.90
CA ARG A 96 -9.65 17.97 3.34
C ARG A 96 -10.85 17.89 2.42
N ILE A 97 -12.04 18.06 2.98
CA ILE A 97 -13.28 18.40 2.27
C ILE A 97 -13.94 19.54 3.03
N GLU A 98 -14.20 20.66 2.35
CA GLU A 98 -14.85 21.84 2.95
C GLU A 98 -14.13 22.28 4.24
N GLY A 99 -12.80 22.29 4.21
CA GLY A 99 -11.95 22.66 5.34
C GLY A 99 -11.88 21.64 6.49
N ARG A 100 -12.54 20.48 6.39
CA ARG A 100 -12.49 19.41 7.42
C ARG A 100 -11.54 18.30 7.00
N ALA A 101 -10.64 17.90 7.91
CA ALA A 101 -9.76 16.75 7.71
C ALA A 101 -10.56 15.44 7.62
N ARG A 102 -10.15 14.57 6.69
CA ARG A 102 -10.70 13.26 6.39
C ARG A 102 -9.55 12.29 6.13
N LEU A 103 -9.79 11.03 6.45
CA LEU A 103 -8.87 9.92 6.15
C LEU A 103 -9.65 8.91 5.29
N ALA A 104 -9.09 8.54 4.14
CA ALA A 104 -9.53 7.39 3.38
C ALA A 104 -8.50 6.28 3.57
N SER A 105 -8.94 5.11 4.03
CA SER A 105 -8.07 3.99 4.34
C SER A 105 -8.19 2.85 3.34
N ASP A 106 -7.09 2.12 3.16
CA ASP A 106 -6.95 0.99 2.22
C ASP A 106 -7.53 1.28 0.84
N LEU A 107 -7.07 2.37 0.23
CA LEU A 107 -7.51 2.76 -1.11
C LEU A 107 -7.10 1.72 -2.15
N ASP A 108 -8.01 1.47 -3.10
CA ASP A 108 -7.79 0.55 -4.20
C ASP A 108 -6.63 1.00 -5.09
N VAL A 109 -5.74 0.06 -5.39
CA VAL A 109 -4.63 0.26 -6.33
C VAL A 109 -5.12 -0.09 -7.74
N ILE A 110 -4.95 0.85 -8.66
CA ILE A 110 -5.22 0.66 -10.08
C ILE A 110 -4.05 -0.14 -10.68
N ALA A 111 -4.39 -1.24 -11.35
CA ALA A 111 -3.41 -2.07 -12.04
C ALA A 111 -2.74 -1.31 -13.21
N ASP A 112 -1.44 -1.56 -13.38
CA ASP A 112 -0.64 -1.06 -14.51
C ASP A 112 -1.07 -1.73 -15.83
#